data_AF-A0A0F3RDM1-F1
#
_entry.id   AF-A0A0F3RDM1-F1
#
_cell.length_a   1.000
_cell.length_b   1.000
_cell.length_c   1.000
_cell.angle_alpha   90.00
_cell.angle_beta   90.00
_cell.angle_gamma   90.00
#
_symmetry.space_group_name_H-M   'P 1'
#
loop_
_entity.id
_entity.type
_entity.pdbx_description
1 polymer ?
#
loop_
_entity_poly.entity_id
_entity_poly.type
_entity_poly.pdbx_seq_one_letter_code
_entity_poly.pdbx_strand_id
1 'polypeptide(L)'
;MTKEYKRNITHSYKNSRVVFLNLKNMQEKQDKNMLLETLQNSKCDFSFPNQDLLNVAFQHYIYPLSMRWNCCTYFETQSPYFSYFILHYAGPKPWTTDKQELWKTNQDT
;
A
#
# COMPACT_ATOMS: atom_id res chain seq x y z
N MET A 1 -23.70 6.38 -9.96
CA MET A 1 -22.33 6.65 -10.45
C MET A 1 -21.49 7.00 -9.22
N THR A 2 -20.77 6.03 -8.66
CA THR A 2 -20.02 6.20 -7.40
C THR A 2 -18.78 7.05 -7.69
N LYS A 3 -18.72 8.27 -7.13
CA LYS A 3 -17.52 9.12 -7.23
C LYS A 3 -16.40 8.45 -6.44
N GLU A 4 -15.55 7.69 -7.11
CA GLU A 4 -14.28 7.26 -6.52
C GLU A 4 -13.45 8.51 -6.19
N TYR A 5 -12.89 8.54 -4.97
CA TYR A 5 -12.03 9.62 -4.51
C TYR A 5 -10.79 9.69 -5.43
N LYS A 6 -10.76 10.65 -6.34
CA LYS A 6 -9.62 10.86 -7.25
C LYS A 6 -8.42 11.35 -6.45
N ARG A 7 -7.53 10.45 -6.05
CA ARG A 7 -6.17 10.83 -5.66
C ARG A 7 -5.40 11.24 -6.91
N ASN A 8 -4.46 12.16 -6.78
CA ASN A 8 -3.50 12.45 -7.83
C ASN A 8 -2.48 11.30 -7.83
N ILE A 9 -2.66 10.33 -8.73
CA ILE A 9 -2.12 8.97 -8.60
C ILE A 9 -0.67 8.84 -9.10
N THR A 10 -0.26 9.71 -10.01
CA THR A 10 0.94 9.53 -10.84
C THR A 10 2.25 9.44 -10.07
N HIS A 11 2.29 9.94 -8.83
CA HIS A 11 3.48 9.85 -7.96
C HIS A 11 3.12 9.47 -6.51
N SER A 12 1.96 8.86 -6.29
CA SER A 12 1.55 8.53 -4.92
C SER A 12 2.24 7.25 -4.46
N TYR A 13 2.85 7.27 -3.28
CA TYR A 13 3.34 6.08 -2.59
C TYR A 13 2.19 5.06 -2.41
N LYS A 14 2.43 3.82 -2.82
CA LYS A 14 1.43 2.74 -2.96
C LYS A 14 1.54 1.77 -1.81
N ASN A 15 0.39 1.33 -1.30
CA ASN A 15 0.36 0.32 -0.25
C ASN A 15 0.62 -1.08 -0.82
N SER A 16 1.51 -1.87 -0.19
CA SER A 16 1.96 -3.18 -0.69
C SER A 16 1.11 -4.38 -0.22
N ARG A 17 0.05 -4.16 0.55
CA ARG A 17 -0.74 -5.26 1.14
C ARG A 17 -1.58 -6.03 0.15
N VAL A 18 -2.02 -5.37 -0.92
CA VAL A 18 -2.74 -5.99 -2.02
C VAL A 18 -2.06 -5.57 -3.31
N VAL A 19 -1.49 -6.57 -3.99
CA VAL A 19 -0.75 -6.39 -5.24
C VAL A 19 -1.20 -7.46 -6.22
N PHE A 20 -1.59 -7.06 -7.42
CA PHE A 20 -1.80 -7.99 -8.53
C PHE A 20 -0.53 -8.05 -9.38
N LEU A 21 0.03 -9.25 -9.49
CA LEU A 21 1.29 -9.46 -10.21
C LEU A 21 1.00 -10.05 -11.59
N ASN A 22 1.40 -9.32 -12.64
CA ASN A 22 1.42 -9.87 -13.99
C ASN A 22 2.70 -10.68 -14.19
N LEU A 23 2.71 -11.90 -13.66
CA LEU A 23 3.91 -12.76 -13.63
C LEU A 23 4.50 -13.01 -15.01
N LYS A 24 3.66 -13.20 -16.04
CA LYS A 24 4.11 -13.37 -17.41
C LYS A 24 4.90 -12.15 -17.90
N ASN A 25 4.33 -10.95 -17.73
CA ASN A 25 5.01 -9.72 -18.12
C ASN A 25 6.27 -9.46 -17.28
N MET A 26 6.27 -9.80 -15.99
CA MET A 26 7.44 -9.68 -15.13
C MET A 26 8.58 -10.61 -15.59
N GLN A 27 8.26 -11.82 -16.07
CA GLN A 27 9.26 -12.74 -16.60
C GLN A 27 9.79 -12.33 -17.97
N GLU A 28 8.94 -11.73 -18.82
CA GLU A 28 9.27 -11.38 -20.21
C GLU A 28 9.92 -10.00 -20.38
N LYS A 29 9.49 -9.00 -19.61
CA LYS A 29 9.85 -7.59 -19.82
C LYS A 29 10.67 -6.97 -18.72
N GLN A 30 10.75 -7.60 -17.56
CA GLN A 30 11.51 -7.05 -16.44
C GLN A 30 12.82 -7.78 -16.32
N ASP A 31 13.87 -6.99 -16.09
CA ASP A 31 15.16 -7.55 -15.72
C ASP A 31 14.94 -8.37 -14.44
N LYS A 32 15.29 -9.66 -14.48
CA LYS A 32 15.04 -10.62 -13.38
C LYS A 32 15.60 -10.13 -12.04
N ASN A 33 16.46 -9.12 -12.08
CA ASN A 33 17.18 -8.57 -10.95
C ASN A 33 16.74 -7.16 -10.53
N MET A 34 15.72 -6.54 -11.11
CA MET A 34 15.41 -5.12 -10.81
C MET A 34 15.18 -4.85 -9.31
N LEU A 35 14.52 -5.77 -8.60
CA LEU A 35 14.39 -5.71 -7.13
C LEU A 35 15.73 -5.83 -6.42
N LEU A 36 16.58 -6.76 -6.86
CA LEU A 36 17.87 -7.05 -6.26
C LEU A 36 18.86 -5.89 -6.48
N GLU A 37 18.89 -5.34 -7.69
CA GLU A 37 19.68 -4.16 -8.04
C GLU A 37 19.21 -2.93 -7.27
N THR A 38 17.89 -2.74 -7.11
CA THR A 38 17.36 -1.65 -6.29
C THR A 38 17.81 -1.79 -4.84
N LEU A 39 17.76 -3.01 -4.29
CA LEU A 39 18.19 -3.30 -2.93
C LEU A 39 19.69 -3.07 -2.74
N GLN A 40 20.52 -3.54 -3.68
CA GLN A 40 21.98 -3.43 -3.62
C GLN A 40 22.49 -2.00 -3.82
N ASN A 41 21.82 -1.22 -4.66
CA ASN A 41 22.21 0.16 -4.98
C ASN A 41 21.56 1.20 -4.08
N SER A 42 20.62 0.80 -3.20
CA SER A 42 19.99 1.72 -2.27
C SER A 42 21.01 2.27 -1.30
N LYS A 43 21.05 3.60 -1.18
CA LYS A 43 21.83 4.32 -0.16
C LYS A 43 21.03 4.59 1.12
N CYS A 44 19.75 4.25 1.11
CA CYS A 44 18.81 4.54 2.19
C CYS A 44 18.25 3.23 2.76
N ASP A 45 18.03 3.23 4.07
CA ASP A 45 17.33 2.14 4.73
C ASP A 45 15.84 2.16 4.37
N PHE A 46 15.25 0.97 4.32
CA PHE A 46 13.83 0.79 4.06
C PHE A 46 13.08 0.59 5.37
N SER A 47 12.32 1.59 5.80
CA SER A 47 11.49 1.51 7.02
C SER A 47 10.36 0.47 6.87
N PHE A 48 9.84 0.31 5.65
CA PHE A 48 8.86 -0.70 5.28
C PHE A 48 9.41 -1.51 4.10
N PRO A 49 10.30 -2.49 4.34
CA PRO A 49 11.12 -3.12 3.29
C PRO A 49 10.37 -3.55 2.05
N ASN A 50 9.24 -4.24 2.23
CA ASN A 50 8.44 -4.72 1.10
C ASN A 50 7.73 -3.59 0.34
N GLN A 51 7.24 -2.56 1.03
CA GLN A 51 6.49 -1.47 0.43
C GLN A 51 7.42 -0.48 -0.24
N ASP A 52 8.49 -0.10 0.43
CA ASP A 52 9.46 0.86 -0.09
C ASP A 52 10.15 0.29 -1.32
N LEU A 53 10.63 -0.95 -1.25
CA LEU A 53 11.31 -1.58 -2.37
C LEU A 53 10.41 -1.68 -3.61
N LEU A 54 9.13 -2.00 -3.44
CA LEU A 54 8.18 -2.00 -4.56
C LEU A 54 7.98 -0.62 -5.16
N ASN A 55 7.81 0.41 -4.31
CA ASN A 55 7.58 1.78 -4.77
C ASN A 55 8.80 2.39 -5.45
N VAL A 56 10.01 1.98 -5.10
CA VAL A 56 11.25 2.42 -5.76
C VAL A 56 11.46 1.62 -7.04
N ALA A 57 11.55 0.28 -6.94
CA ALA A 57 11.90 -0.57 -8.07
C ALA A 57 10.87 -0.49 -9.21
N PHE A 58 9.59 -0.35 -8.88
CA PHE A 58 8.50 -0.37 -9.86
C PHE A 58 7.76 0.98 -9.96
N GLN A 59 8.35 2.09 -9.52
CA GLN A 59 7.68 3.40 -9.47
C GLN A 59 6.90 3.74 -10.74
N HIS A 60 7.49 3.48 -11.91
CA HIS A 60 6.91 3.77 -13.23
C HIS A 60 6.08 2.63 -13.83
N TYR A 61 6.01 1.49 -13.14
CA TYR A 61 5.33 0.27 -13.59
C TYR A 61 4.15 -0.13 -12.68
N ILE A 62 3.90 0.60 -11.59
CA ILE A 62 2.76 0.33 -10.70
C ILE A 62 1.52 1.08 -11.17
N TYR A 63 0.50 0.30 -11.52
CA TYR A 63 -0.85 0.81 -11.73
C TYR A 63 -1.63 0.80 -10.42
N PRO A 64 -2.34 1.89 -10.07
CA PRO A 64 -3.17 1.90 -8.87
C PRO A 64 -4.31 0.89 -9.00
N LEU A 65 -4.72 0.34 -7.86
CA LEU A 65 -6.03 -0.28 -7.72
C LEU A 65 -7.00 0.74 -7.13
N SER A 66 -8.29 0.59 -7.43
CA SER A 66 -9.32 1.29 -6.69
C SER A 66 -9.15 1.03 -5.19
N MET A 67 -9.36 2.07 -4.37
CA MET A 67 -9.24 1.96 -2.90
C MET A 67 -10.16 0.88 -2.30
N ARG A 68 -11.20 0.47 -3.04
CA ARG A 68 -12.12 -0.60 -2.62
C ARG A 68 -11.40 -1.95 -2.41
N TRP A 69 -10.30 -2.17 -3.11
CA TRP A 69 -9.50 -3.41 -3.05
C TRP A 69 -8.42 -3.41 -1.98
N ASN A 70 -8.14 -2.26 -1.36
CA ASN A 70 -7.17 -2.14 -0.28
C ASN A 70 -7.57 -0.96 0.62
N CYS A 71 -8.75 -1.07 1.23
CA CYS A 71 -9.33 0.01 2.03
C CYS A 71 -8.72 -0.01 3.42
N CYS A 72 -7.89 0.99 3.74
CA CYS A 72 -7.26 1.10 5.05
C CYS A 72 -8.25 1.65 6.09
N THR A 73 -8.32 1.02 7.26
CA THR A 73 -9.20 1.43 8.37
C THR A 73 -8.82 2.78 8.99
N TYR A 74 -7.63 3.30 8.72
CA TYR A 74 -7.18 4.62 9.19
C TYR A 74 -7.90 5.79 8.51
N PHE A 75 -8.60 5.56 7.39
CA PHE A 75 -9.40 6.61 6.76
C PHE A 75 -10.74 6.75 7.49
N GLU A 76 -10.78 7.68 8.46
CA GLU A 76 -11.86 7.88 9.45
C GLU A 76 -13.19 8.38 8.88
N THR A 77 -13.22 8.89 7.63
CA THR A 77 -14.45 9.39 7.01
C THR A 77 -14.76 8.65 5.71
N GLN A 78 -15.40 7.49 5.84
CA GLN A 78 -16.00 6.83 4.67
C GLN A 78 -17.35 7.46 4.37
N SER A 79 -17.52 7.95 3.14
CA SER A 79 -18.84 8.31 2.62
C SER A 79 -19.79 7.11 2.80
N PRO A 80 -21.06 7.31 3.17
CA PRO A 80 -22.04 6.22 3.29
C PRO A 80 -22.27 5.47 1.97
N TYR A 81 -21.81 6.03 0.84
CA TYR A 81 -21.88 5.42 -0.48
C TYR A 81 -20.60 4.69 -0.90
N PHE A 82 -19.55 4.71 -0.07
CA PHE A 82 -18.32 3.99 -0.34
C PHE A 82 -18.43 2.56 0.18
N SER A 83 -18.21 1.58 -0.70
CA SER A 83 -18.16 0.17 -0.34
C SER A 83 -16.78 -0.39 -0.65
N TYR A 84 -16.18 -1.06 0.31
CA TYR A 84 -14.92 -1.78 0.12
C TYR A 84 -15.19 -3.27 -0.12
N PHE A 85 -14.30 -3.92 -0.86
CA PHE A 85 -14.25 -5.38 -1.01
C PHE A 85 -13.26 -6.00 -0.03
N ILE A 86 -12.12 -5.33 0.20
CA ILE A 86 -11.09 -5.79 1.13
C ILE A 86 -10.83 -4.66 2.14
N LEU A 87 -11.03 -4.98 3.42
CA LEU A 87 -10.72 -4.10 4.55
C LEU A 87 -9.33 -4.45 5.10
N HIS A 88 -8.42 -3.48 5.07
CA HIS A 88 -7.06 -3.61 5.55
C HIS A 88 -6.90 -2.89 6.90
N TYR A 89 -6.73 -3.68 7.95
CA TYR A 89 -6.39 -3.19 9.29
C TYR A 89 -4.89 -2.87 9.37
N ALA A 90 -4.48 -1.68 8.91
CA ALA A 90 -3.07 -1.26 8.96
C ALA A 90 -2.59 -0.97 10.39
N GLY A 91 -3.51 -0.56 11.27
CA GLY A 91 -3.25 -0.26 12.68
C GLY A 91 -3.68 -1.39 13.62
N PRO A 92 -4.31 -1.06 14.76
CA PRO A 92 -4.78 -2.02 15.75
C PRO A 92 -5.65 -3.11 15.14
N LYS A 93 -5.46 -4.33 15.61
CA LYS A 93 -6.14 -5.48 15.03
C LYS A 93 -7.52 -5.64 15.65
N PRO A 94 -8.53 -6.04 14.88
CA PRO A 94 -9.88 -6.21 15.43
C PRO A 94 -9.97 -7.42 16.36
N TRP A 95 -9.00 -8.34 16.30
CA TRP A 95 -8.91 -9.52 17.16
C TRP A 95 -8.07 -9.31 18.42
N THR A 96 -7.51 -8.11 18.66
CA THR A 96 -6.82 -7.80 19.92
C THR A 96 -7.81 -7.21 20.92
N THR A 97 -7.86 -7.80 22.12
CA THR A 97 -8.81 -7.44 23.20
C THR A 97 -8.42 -6.16 23.94
N ASP A 98 -7.14 -5.76 23.87
CA ASP A 98 -6.62 -4.57 24.54
C ASP A 98 -6.98 -3.28 23.78
N LYS A 99 -8.11 -2.70 24.17
CA LYS A 99 -8.57 -1.39 23.68
C LYS A 99 -7.72 -0.21 24.19
N GLN A 100 -6.76 -0.44 25.09
CA GLN A 100 -6.01 0.62 25.79
C GLN A 100 -4.75 1.10 25.05
N GLU A 101 -4.20 0.35 24.10
CA GLU A 101 -3.07 0.83 23.29
C GLU A 101 -3.48 1.66 22.07
N LEU A 102 -4.77 1.68 21.73
CA LEU A 102 -5.31 2.37 20.55
C LEU A 102 -5.12 3.89 20.54
N TRP A 103 -4.88 4.51 21.69
CA TRP A 103 -4.80 5.98 21.82
C TRP A 103 -3.40 6.50 22.12
N LYS A 104 -2.45 5.64 22.54
CA LYS A 104 -1.10 6.09 22.91
C LYS A 104 -0.22 6.38 21.70
N THR A 105 -0.45 5.74 20.55
CA THR A 105 0.36 5.98 19.34
C THR A 105 -0.07 7.22 18.55
N ASN A 106 -1.17 7.89 18.91
CA ASN A 106 -1.67 9.07 18.18
C ASN A 106 -1.30 10.41 18.85
N GLN A 107 -0.52 10.38 19.95
CA GLN A 107 -0.09 11.61 20.64
C GLN A 107 1.43 11.85 20.63
N ASP A 108 2.24 10.89 20.18
CA ASP A 108 3.71 10.95 20.28
C ASP A 108 4.46 10.97 18.92
N THR A 109 3.85 11.52 17.87
CA THR A 109 4.56 11.90 16.62
C THR A 109 4.10 13.24 16.09
#